data_AF-A0A6B2EAT5-F1
#
_entry.id   AF-A0A6B2EAT5-F1
#
_cell.length_a   1.000
_cell.length_b   1.000
_cell.length_c   1.000
_cell.angle_alpha   90.00
_cell.angle_beta   90.00
_cell.angle_gamma   90.00
#
_symmetry.space_group_name_H-M   'P 1'
#
loop_
_entity.id
_entity.type
_entity.pdbx_description
1 polymer ?
#
loop_
_entity_poly.entity_id
_entity_poly.type
_entity_poly.pdbx_seq_one_letter_code
_entity_poly.pdbx_strand_id
1 'polypeptide(L)'
;MATCHPEYYRWTQFLFLQLFREGLAYQREALVNWDPVDETVLADEQVDANGCSWRSGAKVEKRLLRQWFIRTTRFAKELLQGLDDPALEDWKDIIKLQKHWIGECDGYSFDFKVLSRLPGQKPTISTLTLWTPRPETLEVVSFIGISQNHPLAKDSGTLAVKNPFTGQEIPLLVTEDGDFPPGCDAFLGVPSETPSPTSSAPEILKKA
;
A
#
# COMPACT_ATOMS: atom_id res chain seq x y z
N MET A 1 -13.52 33.92 -8.67
CA MET A 1 -14.02 32.66 -8.08
C MET A 1 -12.85 32.06 -7.29
N ALA A 2 -13.06 31.63 -6.05
CA ALA A 2 -12.01 31.09 -5.17
C ALA A 2 -12.35 29.66 -4.72
N THR A 3 -11.33 28.84 -4.49
CA THR A 3 -11.47 27.39 -4.25
C THR A 3 -12.19 27.05 -2.93
N CYS A 4 -12.22 27.97 -1.97
CA CYS A 4 -12.93 27.82 -0.70
C CYS A 4 -14.44 28.11 -0.79
N HIS A 5 -14.94 28.66 -1.91
CA HIS A 5 -16.36 28.95 -2.05
C HIS A 5 -17.18 27.69 -2.39
N PRO A 6 -18.39 27.52 -1.82
CA PRO A 6 -19.25 26.36 -2.10
C PRO A 6 -19.54 26.11 -3.58
N GLU A 7 -19.73 27.18 -4.35
CA GLU A 7 -19.97 27.07 -5.80
C GLU A 7 -18.77 26.50 -6.58
N TYR A 8 -17.58 26.51 -5.98
CA TYR A 8 -16.40 25.84 -6.53
C TYR A 8 -16.27 24.41 -6.01
N TYR A 9 -16.14 24.21 -4.69
CA TYR A 9 -15.80 22.88 -4.15
C TYR A 9 -16.93 21.86 -4.32
N ARG A 10 -18.17 22.28 -4.62
CA ARG A 10 -19.26 21.36 -5.02
C ARG A 10 -18.87 20.47 -6.19
N TRP A 11 -18.04 20.96 -7.11
CA TRP A 11 -17.55 20.18 -8.25
C TRP A 11 -16.47 19.19 -7.85
N THR A 12 -15.59 19.56 -6.91
CA THR A 12 -14.63 18.62 -6.30
C THR A 12 -15.35 17.50 -5.56
N GLN A 13 -16.39 17.82 -4.79
CA GLN A 13 -17.25 16.82 -4.13
C GLN A 13 -17.94 15.91 -5.14
N PHE A 14 -18.51 16.49 -6.20
CA PHE A 14 -19.15 15.72 -7.27
C PHE A 14 -18.17 14.75 -7.95
N LEU A 15 -16.98 15.22 -8.32
CA LEU A 15 -15.93 14.39 -8.92
C LEU A 15 -15.51 13.27 -7.98
N PHE A 16 -15.27 13.58 -6.70
CA PHE A 16 -14.93 12.59 -5.70
C PHE A 16 -16.00 11.48 -5.59
N LEU A 17 -17.28 11.85 -5.62
CA LEU A 17 -18.37 10.87 -5.60
C LEU A 17 -18.39 10.00 -6.87
N GLN A 18 -18.04 10.53 -8.04
CA GLN A 18 -17.91 9.70 -9.25
C GLN A 18 -16.74 8.73 -9.10
N LEU A 19 -15.56 9.22 -8.67
CA LEU A 19 -14.40 8.37 -8.40
C LEU A 19 -14.72 7.27 -7.38
N PHE A 20 -15.47 7.59 -6.33
CA PHE A 20 -15.88 6.63 -5.30
C PHE A 20 -16.78 5.53 -5.87
N ARG A 21 -17.76 5.90 -6.69
CA ARG A 21 -18.67 4.94 -7.35
C ARG A 21 -17.92 3.97 -8.27
N GLU A 22 -16.90 4.47 -8.96
CA GLU A 22 -16.03 3.67 -9.84
C GLU A 22 -14.91 2.92 -9.10
N GLY A 23 -14.87 2.97 -7.76
CA GLY A 23 -13.84 2.30 -6.95
C GLY A 23 -12.45 2.94 -7.04
N LEU A 24 -12.35 4.15 -7.59
CA LEU A 24 -11.12 4.93 -7.71
C LEU A 24 -10.86 5.78 -6.48
N ALA A 25 -11.88 6.20 -5.74
CA ALA A 25 -11.71 6.72 -4.38
C ALA A 25 -12.09 5.62 -3.38
N TYR A 26 -11.26 5.37 -2.38
CA TYR A 26 -11.49 4.29 -1.41
C TYR A 26 -10.85 4.61 -0.06
N GLN A 27 -11.31 3.93 0.99
CA GLN A 27 -10.70 4.02 2.31
C GLN A 27 -9.91 2.75 2.63
N ARG A 28 -8.75 2.92 3.25
CA ARG A 28 -8.00 1.82 3.87
C ARG A 28 -7.24 2.30 5.09
N GLU A 29 -6.89 1.37 5.98
CA GLU A 29 -5.91 1.61 7.03
C GLU A 29 -4.51 1.70 6.41
N ALA A 30 -3.78 2.77 6.72
CA ALA A 30 -2.42 2.96 6.22
C ALA A 30 -1.58 3.69 7.28
N LEU A 31 -0.28 3.40 7.29
CA LEU A 31 0.69 4.23 7.99
C LEU A 31 0.83 5.53 7.22
N VAL A 32 0.48 6.63 7.86
CA VAL A 32 0.56 7.96 7.27
C VAL A 32 1.57 8.83 8.00
N ASN A 33 2.13 9.79 7.28
CA ASN A 33 2.94 10.85 7.85
C ASN A 33 2.01 11.77 8.66
N TRP A 34 2.29 11.94 9.95
CA TRP A 34 1.51 12.78 10.85
C TRP A 34 2.36 13.94 11.36
N ASP A 35 1.82 15.15 11.22
CA ASP A 35 2.37 16.34 11.83
C ASP A 35 1.76 16.51 13.24
N PRO A 36 2.56 16.41 14.32
CA PRO A 36 2.04 16.54 15.68
C PRO A 36 1.72 17.98 16.09
N VAL A 37 2.21 18.99 15.36
CA VAL A 37 1.95 20.41 15.64
C VAL A 37 0.71 20.90 14.89
N ASP A 38 0.63 20.57 13.60
CA ASP A 38 -0.51 20.94 12.76
C ASP A 38 -1.70 19.98 12.91
N GLU A 39 -1.50 18.88 13.63
CA GLU A 39 -2.47 17.81 13.87
C GLU A 39 -3.15 17.33 12.58
N THR A 40 -2.33 17.07 11.56
CA THR A 40 -2.82 16.68 10.24
C THR A 40 -1.95 15.63 9.57
N VAL A 41 -2.55 14.94 8.60
CA VAL A 41 -1.85 13.98 7.76
C VAL A 41 -1.13 14.71 6.63
N LEU A 42 0.11 14.28 6.36
CA LEU A 42 0.93 14.79 5.27
C LEU A 42 1.06 13.74 4.17
N ALA A 43 1.05 14.18 2.91
CA ALA A 43 1.52 13.38 1.78
C ALA A 43 3.06 13.25 1.84
N ASP A 44 3.64 12.32 1.08
CA ASP A 44 5.10 12.11 1.08
C ASP A 44 5.84 13.35 0.58
N GLU A 45 5.27 14.09 -0.38
CA GLU A 45 5.83 15.33 -0.93
C GLU A 45 5.80 16.51 0.05
N GLN A 46 5.06 16.39 1.15
CA GLN A 46 4.96 17.40 2.20
C GLN A 46 5.95 17.16 3.35
N VAL A 47 6.78 16.11 3.24
CA VAL A 47 7.84 15.77 4.18
C VAL A 47 9.19 16.05 3.53
N ASP A 48 10.01 16.86 4.20
CA ASP A 48 11.33 17.21 3.69
C ASP A 48 12.33 16.04 3.80
N ALA A 49 13.53 16.23 3.22
CA ALA A 49 14.59 15.22 3.25
C ALA A 49 15.08 14.86 4.67
N ASN A 50 14.83 15.71 5.67
CA ASN A 50 15.15 15.44 7.07
C ASN A 50 14.01 14.75 7.82
N GLY A 51 12.89 14.45 7.15
CA GLY A 51 11.71 13.84 7.76
C GLY A 51 10.89 14.82 8.60
N CYS A 52 10.92 16.11 8.26
CA CYS A 52 10.16 17.16 8.93
C CYS A 52 9.04 17.71 8.03
N SER A 53 7.98 18.20 8.65
CA SER A 53 6.88 18.87 7.96
C SER A 53 7.37 20.14 7.26
N TRP A 54 7.02 20.29 5.99
CA TRP A 54 7.38 21.47 5.20
C TRP A 54 6.84 22.79 5.77
N ARG A 55 5.76 22.74 6.56
CA ARG A 55 5.07 23.90 7.10
C ARG A 55 5.43 24.19 8.55
N SER A 56 5.26 23.21 9.43
CA SER A 56 5.49 23.39 10.87
C SER A 56 6.96 23.20 11.27
N GLY A 57 7.76 22.53 10.42
CA GLY A 57 9.12 22.10 10.75
C GLY A 57 9.19 20.95 11.77
N ALA A 58 8.04 20.45 12.25
CA ALA A 58 8.01 19.38 13.24
C ALA A 58 8.46 18.05 12.65
N LYS A 59 9.09 17.20 13.48
CA LYS A 59 9.46 15.85 13.09
C LYS A 59 8.20 15.03 12.85
N VAL A 60 8.11 14.42 11.67
CA VAL A 60 6.95 13.63 11.27
C VAL A 60 6.91 12.30 12.02
N GLU A 61 5.72 11.93 12.50
CA GLU A 61 5.45 10.64 13.12
C GLU A 61 4.73 9.70 12.14
N LYS A 62 4.90 8.39 12.28
CA LYS A 62 4.06 7.42 11.57
C LYS A 62 2.86 7.04 12.44
N ARG A 63 1.64 7.26 11.94
CA ARG A 63 0.40 6.86 12.62
C ARG A 63 -0.44 5.97 11.72
N LEU A 64 -1.03 4.92 12.29
CA LEU A 64 -1.98 4.09 11.57
C LEU A 64 -3.36 4.73 11.64
N LEU A 65 -3.86 5.21 10.49
CA LEU A 65 -5.17 5.85 10.40
C LEU A 65 -5.93 5.30 9.19
N ARG A 66 -7.27 5.34 9.28
CA ARG A 66 -8.13 5.09 8.13
C ARG A 66 -8.27 6.38 7.33
N GLN A 67 -7.77 6.37 6.10
CA GLN A 67 -7.71 7.55 5.24
C GLN A 67 -8.34 7.28 3.87
N TRP A 68 -8.67 8.37 3.17
CA TRP A 68 -9.13 8.31 1.79
C TRP A 68 -7.93 8.34 0.83
N PHE A 69 -7.98 7.47 -0.18
CA PHE A 69 -6.98 7.37 -1.23
C PHE A 69 -7.67 7.46 -2.60
N ILE A 70 -6.97 8.07 -3.56
CA ILE A 70 -7.32 7.99 -4.97
C ILE A 70 -6.39 6.97 -5.63
N ARG A 71 -6.96 6.01 -6.35
CA ARG A 71 -6.26 4.92 -7.04
C ARG A 71 -5.61 5.41 -8.33
N THR A 72 -4.74 6.40 -8.23
CA THR A 72 -3.99 6.99 -9.36
C THR A 72 -3.10 5.95 -10.04
N THR A 73 -2.62 4.94 -9.29
CA THR A 73 -1.84 3.81 -9.80
C THR A 73 -2.53 3.04 -10.93
N ARG A 74 -3.87 3.04 -10.99
CA ARG A 74 -4.62 2.46 -12.12
C ARG A 74 -4.25 3.12 -13.46
N PHE A 75 -3.91 4.39 -13.44
CA PHE A 75 -3.56 5.19 -14.61
C PHE A 75 -2.04 5.35 -14.80
N ALA A 76 -1.20 4.77 -13.92
CA ALA A 76 0.24 4.99 -13.94
C ALA A 76 0.89 4.62 -15.28
N LYS A 77 0.50 3.48 -15.88
CA LYS A 77 1.02 3.03 -17.17
C LYS A 77 0.62 3.95 -18.32
N GLU A 78 -0.63 4.39 -18.36
CA GLU A 78 -1.12 5.32 -19.38
C GLU A 78 -0.46 6.70 -19.23
N LEU A 79 -0.32 7.19 -18.00
CA LEU A 79 0.41 8.44 -17.71
C LEU A 79 1.88 8.33 -18.15
N LEU A 80 2.55 7.22 -17.84
CA LEU A 80 3.94 6.99 -18.21
C LEU A 80 4.13 6.99 -19.73
N GLN A 81 3.25 6.30 -20.46
CA GLN A 81 3.28 6.26 -21.93
C GLN A 81 2.91 7.61 -22.55
N GLY A 82 1.97 8.34 -21.94
CA GLY A 82 1.59 9.69 -22.40
C GLY A 82 2.73 10.70 -22.32
N LEU A 83 3.74 10.46 -21.48
CA LEU A 83 4.94 11.31 -21.42
C LEU A 83 5.85 11.18 -22.66
N ASP A 84 5.60 10.21 -23.55
CA ASP A 84 6.28 10.08 -24.85
C ASP A 84 5.57 10.86 -25.98
N ASP A 85 4.46 11.53 -25.69
CA ASP A 85 3.72 12.32 -26.68
C ASP A 85 4.60 13.47 -27.23
N PRO A 86 4.85 13.52 -28.55
CA PRO A 86 5.61 14.61 -29.16
C PRO A 86 5.03 16.00 -28.89
N ALA A 87 3.73 16.15 -28.58
CA ALA A 87 3.15 17.43 -28.24
C ALA A 87 3.72 18.06 -26.95
N LEU A 88 4.43 17.28 -26.12
CA LEU A 88 5.04 17.73 -24.87
C LEU A 88 6.47 18.32 -25.05
N GLU A 89 6.81 18.87 -26.22
CA GLU A 89 8.17 19.35 -26.53
C GLU A 89 8.74 20.35 -25.50
N ASP A 90 7.88 21.19 -24.93
CA ASP A 90 8.25 22.23 -23.95
C ASP A 90 8.40 21.68 -22.51
N TRP A 91 8.13 20.40 -22.28
CA TRP A 91 8.12 19.77 -20.95
C TRP A 91 9.32 18.85 -20.70
N LYS A 92 10.35 18.87 -21.56
CA LYS A 92 11.49 17.93 -21.53
C LYS A 92 12.13 17.73 -20.15
N ASP A 93 12.31 18.81 -19.39
CA ASP A 93 12.89 18.75 -18.05
C ASP A 93 11.97 18.06 -17.03
N ILE A 94 10.65 18.27 -17.18
CA ILE A 94 9.62 17.71 -16.31
C ILE A 94 9.33 16.25 -16.65
N ILE A 95 9.38 15.88 -17.93
CA ILE A 95 9.14 14.50 -18.40
C ILE A 95 10.06 13.53 -17.68
N LYS A 96 11.37 13.82 -17.60
CA LYS A 96 12.34 12.95 -16.93
C LYS A 96 12.01 12.78 -15.44
N LEU A 97 11.62 13.87 -14.76
CA LEU A 97 11.23 13.83 -13.35
C LEU A 97 9.97 12.99 -13.13
N GLN A 98 8.94 13.18 -13.96
CA GLN A 98 7.68 12.43 -13.87
C GLN A 98 7.88 10.95 -14.17
N LYS A 99 8.69 10.59 -15.19
CA LYS A 99 9.02 9.18 -15.47
C LYS A 99 9.73 8.52 -14.29
N HIS A 100 10.66 9.23 -13.65
CA HIS A 100 11.35 8.72 -12.46
C HIS A 100 10.41 8.59 -11.26
N TRP A 101 9.50 9.56 -11.07
CA TRP A 101 8.51 9.55 -9.99
C TRP A 101 7.49 8.41 -10.14
N ILE A 102 6.96 8.20 -11.35
CA ILE A 102 6.02 7.11 -11.63
C ILE A 102 6.72 5.74 -11.52
N GLY A 103 7.98 5.66 -11.95
CA GLY A 103 8.73 4.41 -11.95
C GLY A 103 8.28 3.43 -13.04
N GLU A 104 8.83 2.22 -12.98
CA GLU A 104 8.47 1.16 -13.91
C GLU A 104 7.08 0.59 -13.58
N CYS A 105 6.24 0.47 -14.61
CA CYS A 105 4.89 -0.08 -14.49
C CYS A 105 4.87 -1.54 -14.98
N ASP A 106 5.71 -2.39 -14.37
CA ASP A 106 6.05 -3.75 -14.80
C ASP A 106 5.39 -4.86 -13.98
N GLY A 107 4.55 -4.50 -13.01
CA GLY A 107 3.84 -5.47 -12.18
C GLY A 107 2.40 -5.10 -11.85
N TYR A 108 1.83 -5.89 -10.94
CA TYR A 108 0.41 -5.90 -10.60
C TYR A 108 0.26 -5.82 -9.09
N SER A 109 -0.74 -5.06 -8.64
CA SER A 109 -1.10 -4.95 -7.22
C SER A 109 -2.47 -5.58 -6.94
N PHE A 110 -2.55 -6.38 -5.88
CA PHE A 110 -3.74 -7.11 -5.50
C PHE A 110 -4.09 -6.85 -4.04
N ASP A 111 -5.37 -6.60 -3.79
CA ASP A 111 -5.92 -6.36 -2.45
C ASP A 111 -6.37 -7.70 -1.84
N PHE A 112 -5.67 -8.17 -0.81
CA PHE A 112 -5.98 -9.39 -0.05
C PHE A 112 -6.72 -9.04 1.23
N LYS A 113 -7.84 -9.73 1.50
CA LYS A 113 -8.57 -9.53 2.75
C LYS A 113 -7.83 -10.18 3.93
N VAL A 114 -7.56 -9.42 4.98
CA VAL A 114 -6.98 -9.93 6.23
C VAL A 114 -8.09 -10.51 7.10
N LEU A 115 -7.86 -11.72 7.59
CA LEU A 115 -8.74 -12.50 8.44
C LEU A 115 -8.06 -12.73 9.79
N SER A 116 -8.85 -12.73 10.87
CA SER A 116 -8.40 -13.22 12.17
C SER A 116 -8.87 -14.65 12.39
N ARG A 117 -8.00 -15.47 12.95
CA ARG A 117 -8.29 -16.83 13.42
C ARG A 117 -8.80 -16.87 14.85
N LEU A 118 -8.71 -15.77 15.59
CA LEU A 118 -9.18 -15.68 16.97
C LEU A 118 -10.59 -15.08 17.02
N PRO A 119 -11.55 -15.73 17.72
CA PRO A 119 -12.88 -15.18 17.90
C PRO A 119 -12.84 -13.79 18.58
N GLY A 120 -13.49 -12.80 17.97
CA GLY A 120 -13.61 -11.45 18.53
C GLY A 120 -12.42 -10.51 18.27
N GLN A 121 -11.29 -11.01 17.74
CA GLN A 121 -10.18 -10.15 17.32
C GLN A 121 -10.47 -9.56 15.94
N LYS A 122 -10.28 -8.24 15.80
CA LYS A 122 -10.31 -7.55 14.51
C LYS A 122 -8.88 -7.25 14.08
N PRO A 123 -8.51 -7.50 12.82
CA PRO A 123 -7.18 -7.15 12.34
C PRO A 123 -7.04 -5.63 12.32
N THR A 124 -5.85 -5.15 12.66
CA THR A 124 -5.51 -3.73 12.68
C THR A 124 -5.57 -3.11 11.28
N ILE A 125 -5.26 -3.90 10.25
CA ILE A 125 -5.44 -3.57 8.83
C ILE A 125 -6.38 -4.62 8.23
N SER A 126 -7.44 -4.18 7.58
CA SER A 126 -8.46 -5.08 7.03
C SER A 126 -8.10 -5.65 5.65
N THR A 127 -7.23 -4.96 4.91
CA THR A 127 -6.85 -5.30 3.54
C THR A 127 -5.34 -5.07 3.35
N LEU A 128 -4.63 -6.09 2.89
CA LEU A 128 -3.21 -6.05 2.58
C LEU A 128 -3.02 -6.00 1.06
N THR A 129 -2.41 -4.92 0.55
CA THR A 129 -2.09 -4.79 -0.87
C THR A 129 -0.71 -5.39 -1.13
N LEU A 130 -0.62 -6.36 -2.04
CA LEU A 130 0.62 -7.03 -2.42
C LEU A 130 0.93 -6.78 -3.90
N TRP A 131 2.21 -6.59 -4.22
CA TRP A 131 2.69 -6.39 -5.59
C TRP A 131 3.44 -7.64 -6.10
N THR A 132 3.30 -7.94 -7.39
CA THR A 132 4.08 -8.97 -8.09
C THR A 132 4.23 -8.64 -9.57
N PRO A 133 5.40 -8.90 -10.19
CA PRO A 133 5.54 -8.82 -11.65
C PRO A 133 4.94 -10.04 -12.35
N ARG A 134 4.65 -11.12 -11.61
CA ARG A 134 4.20 -12.42 -12.11
C ARG A 134 2.86 -12.80 -11.48
N PRO A 135 1.74 -12.31 -12.01
CA PRO A 135 0.42 -12.58 -11.46
C PRO A 135 0.04 -14.08 -11.55
N GLU A 136 0.65 -14.84 -12.44
CA GLU A 136 0.45 -16.28 -12.57
C GLU A 136 0.87 -17.08 -11.32
N THR A 137 1.74 -16.54 -10.47
CA THR A 137 2.18 -17.23 -9.25
C THR A 137 1.16 -17.13 -8.11
N LEU A 138 0.11 -16.29 -8.25
CA LEU A 138 -0.89 -16.05 -7.21
C LEU A 138 -1.66 -17.31 -6.80
N GLU A 139 -1.77 -18.30 -7.69
CA GLU A 139 -2.45 -19.56 -7.39
C GLU A 139 -1.62 -20.49 -6.50
N VAL A 140 -0.29 -20.35 -6.50
CA VAL A 140 0.65 -21.26 -5.81
C VAL A 140 1.34 -20.62 -4.61
N VAL A 141 0.90 -19.43 -4.19
CA VAL A 141 1.41 -18.74 -3.01
C VAL A 141 1.16 -19.57 -1.76
N SER A 142 2.21 -19.81 -0.99
CA SER A 142 2.14 -20.63 0.22
C SER A 142 2.14 -19.83 1.53
N PHE A 143 2.73 -18.64 1.53
CA PHE A 143 2.71 -17.70 2.65
C PHE A 143 2.84 -16.26 2.17
N ILE A 144 2.51 -15.29 3.01
CA ILE A 144 2.86 -13.88 2.82
C ILE A 144 3.98 -13.53 3.79
N GLY A 145 5.11 -13.07 3.27
CA GLY A 145 6.18 -12.51 4.09
C GLY A 145 5.89 -11.05 4.41
N ILE A 146 5.98 -10.65 5.67
CA ILE A 146 5.87 -9.25 6.10
C ILE A 146 7.11 -8.85 6.91
N SER A 147 7.50 -7.58 6.81
CA SER A 147 8.62 -7.05 7.61
C SER A 147 8.27 -6.97 9.09
N GLN A 148 9.27 -6.95 9.97
CA GLN A 148 9.06 -6.79 11.42
C GLN A 148 8.37 -5.47 11.80
N ASN A 149 8.55 -4.44 10.99
CA ASN A 149 7.96 -3.12 11.20
C ASN A 149 6.54 -3.00 10.64
N HIS A 150 6.05 -4.02 9.92
CA HIS A 150 4.71 -4.03 9.36
C HIS A 150 3.66 -3.98 10.49
N PRO A 151 2.58 -3.18 10.40
CA PRO A 151 1.56 -3.07 11.45
C PRO A 151 0.90 -4.40 11.86
N LEU A 152 0.82 -5.36 10.93
CA LEU A 152 0.31 -6.71 11.17
C LEU A 152 1.33 -7.68 11.81
N ALA A 153 2.61 -7.30 11.97
CA ALA A 153 3.65 -8.20 12.45
C ALA A 153 3.36 -8.76 13.85
N LYS A 154 2.85 -7.90 14.75
CA LYS A 154 2.51 -8.27 16.14
C LYS A 154 1.46 -9.37 16.24
N ASP A 155 0.49 -9.38 15.32
CA ASP A 155 -0.63 -10.31 15.33
C ASP A 155 -0.49 -11.44 14.30
N SER A 156 0.61 -11.48 13.54
CA SER A 156 0.83 -12.36 12.39
C SER A 156 0.48 -13.83 12.64
N GLY A 157 0.85 -14.41 13.78
CA GLY A 157 0.54 -15.80 14.13
C GLY A 157 -0.95 -16.11 14.32
N THR A 158 -1.79 -15.08 14.48
CA THR A 158 -3.24 -15.17 14.66
C THR A 158 -4.02 -14.70 13.43
N LEU A 159 -3.33 -14.22 12.40
CA LEU A 159 -3.91 -13.68 11.18
C LEU A 159 -3.65 -14.61 9.99
N ALA A 160 -4.53 -14.51 9.01
CA ALA A 160 -4.35 -15.07 7.68
C ALA A 160 -4.83 -14.06 6.65
N VAL A 161 -4.39 -14.18 5.40
CA VAL A 161 -4.98 -13.45 4.28
C VAL A 161 -5.75 -14.41 3.40
N LYS A 162 -6.89 -13.95 2.90
CA LYS A 162 -7.68 -14.71 1.94
C LYS A 162 -7.20 -14.40 0.52
N ASN A 163 -6.78 -15.45 -0.19
CA ASN A 163 -6.49 -15.36 -1.61
C ASN A 163 -7.77 -15.01 -2.38
N PRO A 164 -7.81 -13.90 -3.14
CA PRO A 164 -9.03 -13.50 -3.86
C PRO A 164 -9.37 -14.41 -5.04
N PHE A 165 -8.40 -15.17 -5.57
CA PHE A 165 -8.57 -16.06 -6.73
C PHE A 165 -8.95 -17.48 -6.31
N THR A 166 -8.21 -18.06 -5.36
CA THR A 166 -8.44 -19.44 -4.91
C THR A 166 -9.39 -19.54 -3.72
N GLY A 167 -9.61 -18.43 -3.01
CA GLY A 167 -10.38 -18.39 -1.76
C GLY A 167 -9.66 -18.99 -0.56
N GLN A 168 -8.45 -19.54 -0.74
CA GLN A 168 -7.68 -20.19 0.32
C GLN A 168 -7.12 -19.16 1.32
N GLU A 169 -6.94 -19.60 2.56
CA GLU A 169 -6.25 -18.83 3.58
C GLU A 169 -4.74 -19.05 3.49
N ILE A 170 -4.01 -17.97 3.31
CA ILE A 170 -2.55 -17.94 3.26
C ILE A 170 -2.04 -17.38 4.60
N PRO A 171 -1.11 -18.07 5.29
CA PRO A 171 -0.53 -17.58 6.54
C PRO A 171 0.35 -16.35 6.32
N LEU A 172 0.38 -15.45 7.31
CA LEU A 172 1.34 -14.34 7.36
C LEU A 172 2.55 -14.76 8.21
N LEU A 173 3.75 -14.56 7.68
CA LEU A 173 5.01 -14.86 8.36
C LEU A 173 5.83 -13.58 8.45
N VAL A 174 6.31 -13.27 9.66
CA VAL A 174 7.26 -12.18 9.87
C VAL A 174 8.65 -12.69 9.52
N THR A 175 9.34 -11.99 8.64
CA THR A 175 10.71 -12.35 8.24
C THR A 175 11.54 -11.09 7.98
N GLU A 176 12.84 -11.16 8.29
CA GLU A 176 13.83 -10.19 7.79
C GLU A 176 14.46 -10.67 6.48
N ASP A 177 14.46 -12.00 6.28
CA ASP A 177 14.99 -12.65 5.10
C ASP A 177 13.87 -12.79 4.07
N GLY A 178 13.83 -11.88 3.10
CA GLY A 178 12.81 -11.87 2.04
C GLY A 178 13.14 -10.88 0.93
N ASP A 179 12.72 -11.20 -0.28
CA ASP A 179 12.85 -10.30 -1.44
C ASP A 179 11.64 -9.35 -1.47
N PHE A 180 11.72 -8.29 -0.67
CA PHE A 180 10.68 -7.26 -0.63
C PHE A 180 10.77 -6.40 -1.90
N PRO A 181 9.69 -6.32 -2.70
CA PRO A 181 9.67 -5.39 -3.83
C PRO A 181 9.98 -3.96 -3.37
N PRO A 182 10.63 -3.14 -4.20
CA PRO A 182 10.96 -1.76 -3.84
C PRO A 182 9.74 -0.99 -3.30
N GLY A 183 9.88 -0.39 -2.12
CA GLY A 183 8.81 0.36 -1.48
C GLY A 183 7.69 -0.47 -0.84
N CYS A 184 7.77 -1.81 -0.89
CA CYS A 184 6.83 -2.71 -0.23
C CYS A 184 7.41 -3.25 1.09
N ASP A 185 6.53 -3.48 2.06
CA ASP A 185 6.85 -4.08 3.37
C ASP A 185 6.25 -5.48 3.54
N ALA A 186 5.74 -6.04 2.43
CA ALA A 186 5.20 -7.39 2.30
C ALA A 186 5.47 -7.97 0.91
N PHE A 187 5.59 -9.30 0.80
CA PHE A 187 5.81 -10.02 -0.44
C PHE A 187 5.10 -11.39 -0.46
N LEU A 188 4.96 -11.97 -1.65
CA LEU A 188 4.33 -13.28 -1.86
C LEU A 188 5.39 -14.40 -1.76
N GLY A 189 5.22 -15.33 -0.82
CA GLY A 189 6.07 -16.49 -0.64
C GLY A 189 5.69 -17.63 -1.58
N VAL A 190 6.41 -17.73 -2.70
CA VAL A 190 6.21 -18.76 -3.73
C VAL A 190 7.20 -19.91 -3.47
N PRO A 191 6.75 -21.16 -3.22
CA PRO A 191 7.61 -22.28 -2.82
C PRO A 191 8.80 -22.57 -3.74
N SER A 192 8.68 -22.30 -5.04
CA SER A 192 9.74 -22.54 -6.03
C SER A 192 10.87 -21.51 -6.01
N GLU A 193 10.68 -20.39 -5.31
CA GLU A 193 11.53 -19.20 -5.42
C GLU A 193 11.98 -18.68 -4.07
N THR A 194 11.12 -18.78 -3.06
CA THR A 194 11.45 -18.36 -1.71
C THR A 194 11.75 -19.60 -0.85
N PRO A 195 12.97 -19.75 -0.32
CA PRO A 195 13.22 -20.76 0.70
C PRO A 195 12.27 -20.52 1.87
N SER A 196 11.68 -21.59 2.42
CA SER A 196 10.73 -21.46 3.53
C SER A 196 11.41 -20.74 4.70
N PRO A 197 10.85 -19.62 5.21
CA PRO A 197 11.46 -18.93 6.33
C PRO A 197 11.46 -19.88 7.53
N THR A 198 12.61 -19.99 8.19
CA THR A 198 12.76 -20.78 9.42
C THR A 198 11.76 -20.25 10.45
N SER A 199 10.71 -21.02 10.68
CA SER A 199 9.65 -20.68 11.64
C SER A 199 10.25 -20.53 13.04
N SER A 200 10.26 -19.31 13.57
CA SER A 200 10.35 -19.06 15.02
C SER A 200 8.95 -19.11 15.64
N ALA A 201 8.19 -20.17 15.36
CA ALA A 201 6.96 -20.44 16.12
C ALA A 201 7.33 -21.06 17.49
N PRO A 202 6.82 -20.55 18.62
CA PRO A 202 6.96 -21.22 19.90
C PRO A 202 6.24 -22.58 19.85
N GLU A 203 6.96 -23.59 20.30
CA GLU A 203 6.63 -25.02 20.28
C GLU A 203 5.48 -25.37 21.25
N ILE A 204 4.26 -24.90 21.00
CA ILE A 204 3.09 -25.15 21.89
C ILE A 204 2.00 -26.04 21.28
N LEU A 205 2.02 -26.34 19.97
CA LEU A 205 0.96 -27.16 19.34
C LEU A 205 1.43 -28.52 18.80
N LYS A 206 2.27 -29.22 19.57
CA LYS A 206 2.47 -30.67 19.45
C LYS A 206 2.21 -31.35 20.79
N LYS A 207 0.94 -31.33 21.24
CA LYS A 207 0.34 -32.27 22.20
C LYS A 207 -1.15 -31.95 22.37
N ALA A 208 -1.97 -32.59 21.54
CA ALA A 208 -3.33 -33.04 21.84
C ALA A 208 -3.72 -34.05 20.75
#